data_AF-A0A1C6CHM1-F1
#
_entry.id   AF-A0A1C6CHM1-F1
#
_cell.length_a   1.000
_cell.length_b   1.000
_cell.length_c   1.000
_cell.angle_alpha   90.00
_cell.angle_beta   90.00
_cell.angle_gamma   90.00
#
_symmetry.space_group_name_H-M   'P 1'
#
loop_
_entity.id
_entity.type
_entity.pdbx_description
1 polymer ?
#
loop_
_entity_poly.entity_id
_entity_poly.type
_entity_poly.pdbx_seq_one_letter_code
_entity_poly.pdbx_strand_id
1 'polypeptide(L)' 'MHKVDVDSLLQGKQSKYALVVGVAKRAREITQTFEEEQIVTEDKPVLIAIKEIEGHEINILEPDEDEL' A
#
# COMPACT_ATOMS: atom_id res chain seq x y z
N MET A 1 -12.69 -2.01 -14.34
CA MET A 1 -12.05 -1.23 -13.26
C MET A 1 -12.43 -1.90 -11.95
N HIS A 2 -11.49 -2.53 -11.24
CA HIS A 2 -11.77 -3.10 -9.92
C HIS A 2 -11.96 -1.92 -8.95
N LYS A 3 -13.12 -1.86 -8.29
CA LYS A 3 -13.43 -0.79 -7.36
C LYS A 3 -12.90 -1.22 -5.99
N VAL A 4 -11.82 -0.57 -5.56
CA VAL A 4 -11.26 -0.76 -4.23
C VAL A 4 -12.15 -0.01 -3.24
N ASP A 5 -12.53 -0.65 -2.15
CA ASP A 5 -13.25 0.00 -1.07
C ASP A 5 -12.23 0.62 -0.11
N VAL A 6 -12.24 1.95 -0.06
CA VAL A 6 -11.25 2.71 0.74
C VAL A 6 -11.61 2.65 2.22
N ASP A 7 -12.90 2.52 2.56
CA ASP A 7 -13.33 2.54 3.96
C ASP A 7 -13.00 1.23 4.68
N SER A 8 -12.99 0.09 3.98
CA SER A 8 -12.51 -1.19 4.53
C SER A 8 -11.00 -1.19 4.80
N LEU A 9 -10.23 -0.43 4.03
CA LEU A 9 -8.77 -0.31 4.15
C LEU A 9 -8.32 0.53 5.35
N LEU A 10 -9.12 1.50 5.80
CA LEU A 10 -8.67 2.50 6.79
C LEU A 10 -8.68 2.00 8.25
N GLN A 11 -9.21 0.79 8.51
CA GLN A 11 -9.31 0.15 9.83
C GLN A 11 -9.68 1.12 10.99
N GLY A 12 -10.47 2.15 10.71
CA GLY A 12 -10.96 3.15 11.66
C GLY A 12 -9.92 4.07 12.32
N LYS A 13 -8.62 3.91 12.08
CA LYS A 13 -7.55 4.67 12.77
C LYS A 13 -6.58 5.40 11.87
N GLN A 14 -6.72 5.27 10.55
CA GLN A 14 -5.77 5.83 9.60
C GLN A 14 -6.39 6.95 8.78
N SER A 15 -5.59 7.96 8.48
CA SER A 15 -5.94 9.01 7.54
C SER A 15 -5.95 8.47 6.11
N LYS A 16 -6.90 8.96 5.30
CA LYS A 16 -6.93 8.70 3.85
C LYS A 16 -5.60 9.07 3.19
N TYR A 17 -4.92 10.09 3.70
CA TYR A 17 -3.61 10.48 3.20
C TYR A 17 -2.53 9.45 3.56
N ALA A 18 -2.53 8.95 4.78
CA ALA A 18 -1.59 7.93 5.21
C ALA A 18 -1.77 6.62 4.43
N LEU A 19 -3.02 6.24 4.16
CA LEU A 19 -3.32 5.10 3.29
C LEU A 19 -2.70 5.27 1.89
N VAL A 20 -2.92 6.42 1.26
CA VAL A 20 -2.36 6.72 -0.07
C VAL A 20 -0.83 6.70 -0.05
N VAL A 21 -0.22 7.30 0.97
CA VAL A 21 1.24 7.35 1.11
C VAL A 21 1.81 5.95 1.36
N GLY A 22 1.18 5.14 2.23
CA GLY A 22 1.58 3.77 2.53
C GLY A 22 1.49 2.86 1.30
N VAL A 23 0.36 2.90 0.58
CA VAL A 23 0.18 2.18 -0.69
C VAL A 23 1.25 2.59 -1.71
N ALA A 24 1.53 3.90 -1.85
CA ALA A 24 2.52 4.38 -2.80
C ALA A 24 3.95 3.97 -2.45
N LYS A 25 4.31 3.96 -1.16
CA LYS A 25 5.61 3.45 -0.69
C LYS A 25 5.73 1.96 -1.02
N ARG A 26 4.73 1.17 -0.64
CA ARG A 26 4.76 -0.28 -0.85
C ARG A 26 4.79 -0.65 -2.34
N ALA A 27 4.03 0.06 -3.17
CA ALA A 27 4.06 -0.14 -4.62
C ALA A 27 5.46 0.10 -5.22
N ARG A 28 6.24 1.06 -4.70
CA ARG A 28 7.62 1.29 -5.16
C ARG A 28 8.55 0.15 -4.76
N GLU A 29 8.42 -0.38 -3.55
CA GLU A 29 9.20 -1.55 -3.11
C GLU A 29 8.95 -2.75 -4.02
N ILE A 30 7.68 -3.04 -4.33
CA ILE A 30 7.29 -4.12 -5.25
C ILE A 30 7.89 -3.92 -6.64
N THR A 31 7.81 -2.69 -7.18
CA THR A 31 8.44 -2.37 -8.48
C THR A 31 9.95 -2.61 -8.44
N GLN A 32 10.63 -2.18 -7.37
CA GLN A 32 12.06 -2.37 -7.22
C GLN A 32 12.42 -3.87 -7.19
N THR A 33 11.66 -4.69 -6.45
CA THR A 33 11.84 -6.15 -6.45
C THR A 33 11.66 -6.74 -7.85
N PHE A 34 10.66 -6.29 -8.61
CA PHE A 34 10.46 -6.78 -9.98
C PHE A 34 11.62 -6.41 -10.90
N GLU A 35 12.18 -5.21 -10.77
CA GLU A 35 13.33 -4.76 -11.54
C GLU A 35 14.60 -5.55 -11.16
N GLU A 36 14.87 -5.71 -9.87
CA GLU A 36 16.05 -6.43 -9.34
C GLU A 36 16.04 -7.91 -9.71
N GLU A 37 14.87 -8.56 -9.62
CA GLU A 37 14.71 -9.98 -9.95
C GLU A 37 14.38 -10.22 -11.44
N GLN A 38 14.31 -9.16 -12.25
CA GLN A 38 13.94 -9.21 -13.67
C GLN A 38 12.59 -9.90 -13.94
N ILE A 39 11.63 -9.71 -13.04
CA ILE A 39 10.28 -10.25 -13.15
C ILE A 39 9.49 -9.41 -14.17
N VAL A 40 9.10 -10.03 -15.28
CA VAL A 40 8.17 -9.45 -16.25
C VAL A 40 6.76 -9.91 -15.92
N THR A 41 5.92 -8.99 -15.45
CA THR A 41 4.52 -9.25 -15.11
C THR A 41 3.59 -8.11 -15.56
N GLU A 42 2.33 -8.45 -15.82
CA GLU A 42 1.24 -7.49 -16.08
C GLU A 42 0.58 -7.00 -14.78
N ASP A 43 0.97 -7.58 -13.63
CA ASP A 43 0.42 -7.19 -12.35
C ASP A 43 0.87 -5.79 -11.97
N LYS A 44 -0.11 -4.95 -11.65
CA LYS A 44 0.16 -3.56 -11.26
C LYS A 44 0.64 -3.54 -9.80
N PRO A 45 1.84 -3.03 -9.49
CA PRO A 45 2.38 -2.99 -8.13
C PRO A 45 1.44 -2.32 -7.12
N VAL A 46 0.71 -1.27 -7.55
CA VAL A 46 -0.30 -0.58 -6.74
C VAL A 46 -1.45 -1.50 -6.34
N LEU A 47 -1.90 -2.41 -7.22
CA LEU A 47 -2.97 -3.35 -6.91
C LEU A 47 -2.50 -4.47 -5.98
N ILE A 48 -1.23 -4.88 -6.10
CA ILE A 48 -0.62 -5.84 -5.17
C ILE A 48 -0.54 -5.23 -3.77
N ALA A 49 0.00 -4.01 -3.66
CA ALA A 49 0.09 -3.28 -2.39
C ALA A 49 -1.26 -3.12 -1.70
N ILE A 50 -2.32 -2.80 -2.46
CA ILE A 50 -3.69 -2.69 -1.91
C ILE A 50 -4.14 -4.04 -1.34
N LYS A 51 -3.92 -5.14 -2.06
CA LYS A 51 -4.30 -6.48 -1.59
C LYS A 51 -3.53 -6.91 -0.35
N GLU A 52 -2.23 -6.63 -0.27
CA GLU A 52 -1.42 -6.91 0.92
C GLU A 52 -1.96 -6.15 2.16
N ILE A 53 -2.41 -4.91 1.98
CA ILE A 53 -3.01 -4.11 3.06
C ILE A 53 -4.41 -4.62 3.42
N GLU A 54 -5.28 -4.93 2.44
CA GLU A 54 -6.60 -5.54 2.69
C GLU A 54 -6.48 -6.90 3.40
N GLY A 55 -5.47 -7.70 3.02
CA GLY A 55 -5.15 -9.00 3.59
C GLY A 55 -4.53 -8.94 4.99
N HIS A 56 -4.27 -7.75 5.52
CA HIS A 56 -3.54 -7.53 6.78
C HIS A 56 -2.12 -8.12 6.79
N GLU A 57 -1.51 -8.28 5.61
CA GLU A 57 -0.12 -8.71 5.46
C GLU A 57 0.82 -7.55 5.82
N ILE A 58 0.36 -6.30 5.62
CA ILE A 58 1.11 -5.08 5.91
C ILE A 58 0.20 -4.08 6.66
N ASN A 59 0.75 -3.47 7.70
CA ASN A 59 0.09 -2.39 8.43
C ASN A 59 0.79 -1.06 8.14
N ILE A 60 0.01 -0.01 7.92
CA ILE A 60 0.54 1.35 7.82
C ILE A 60 0.75 1.88 9.25
N LEU A 61 1.88 2.54 9.48
CA LEU A 61 2.15 3.21 10.75
C LEU A 61 2.26 4.71 10.45
N GLU A 62 1.40 5.49 11.09
CA GLU A 62 1.50 6.95 11.06
C GLU A 62 2.48 7.39 12.15
N PRO A 63 3.39 8.32 11.86
CA PRO A 63 4.22 8.92 12.90
C PRO A 63 3.32 9.67 13.88
N ASP A 64 3.62 9.59 15.18
CA ASP A 64 2.90 10.34 16.20
C ASP A 64 3.05 11.84 15.93
N GLU A 65 1.94 12.59 15.94
CA GLU A 65 1.92 14.03 15.63
C GLU A 65 2.80 14.87 16.59
N ASP A 66 3.17 14.31 17.75
CA ASP A 66 3.96 14.94 18.80
C ASP A 66 5.49 14.91 18.55
N GLU A 67 5.98 14.25 17.49
CA GLU A 67 7.41 14.18 17.14
C GLU A 67 7.86 15.20 16.05
N LEU A 68 7.10 16.28 15.82
CA LEU A 68 7.41 17.35 14.85
C LEU A 68 7.97 18.63 15.46
#